data_AF-A0AAW7QN11-F1
#
_entry.id   AF-A0AAW7QN11-F1
#
_cell.length_a   1.000
_cell.length_b   1.000
_cell.length_c   1.000
_cell.angle_alpha   90.00
_cell.angle_beta   90.00
_cell.angle_gamma   90.00
#
_symmetry.space_group_name_H-M   'P 1'
#
loop_
_entity.id
_entity.type
_entity.pdbx_description
1 polymer ?
#
loop_
_entity_poly.entity_id
_entity_poly.type
_entity_poly.pdbx_seq_one_letter_code
_entity_poly.pdbx_strand_id
1 'polypeptide(L)' 'MEYRLFIADQTLHIRFDDPHTWRGRIFRPTDGLEAFFSNRACLEHLIEGFVGRRVWPQYSQQISAIFEQFQVN' A
#
# COMPACT_ATOMS: atom_id res chain seq x y z
N MET A 1 -3.86 12.93 -0.55
CA MET A 1 -3.43 12.51 0.81
C MET A 1 -2.27 11.54 0.67
N GLU A 2 -1.25 11.56 1.53
CA GLU A 2 -0.06 10.71 1.40
C GLU A 2 0.20 9.93 2.70
N TYR A 3 0.52 8.65 2.56
CA TYR A 3 0.93 7.76 3.64
C TYR A 3 2.27 7.10 3.32
N ARG A 4 3.03 6.78 4.37
CA ARG A 4 4.25 6.00 4.29
C ARG A 4 4.08 4.74 5.11
N LEU A 5 4.35 3.61 4.49
CA LEU A 5 4.23 2.30 5.09
C LEU A 5 5.62 1.66 5.15
N PHE A 6 6.03 1.25 6.34
CA PHE A 6 7.25 0.45 6.54
C PHE A 6 6.86 -1.00 6.78
N ILE A 7 7.28 -1.90 5.89
CA ILE A 7 6.93 -3.32 5.90
C ILE A 7 8.04 -4.15 5.25
N ALA A 8 8.39 -5.30 5.86
CA ALA A 8 9.39 -6.22 5.32
C ALA A 8 10.70 -5.53 4.88
N ASP A 9 11.20 -4.62 5.73
CA ASP A 9 12.39 -3.78 5.49
C ASP A 9 12.30 -2.86 4.26
N GLN A 10 11.10 -2.64 3.75
CA GLN A 10 10.82 -1.76 2.62
C GLN A 10 9.96 -0.57 3.06
N THR A 11 10.17 0.56 2.39
CA THR A 11 9.31 1.73 2.53
C THR A 11 8.44 1.85 1.29
N LEU A 12 7.12 1.95 1.47
CA LEU A 12 6.14 2.17 0.42
C LEU A 12 5.46 3.51 0.63
N HIS A 13 5.41 4.33 -0.41
CA HIS A 13 4.72 5.61 -0.43
C HIS A 13 3.39 5.43 -1.13
N ILE A 14 2.28 5.77 -0.46
CA ILE A 14 0.94 5.65 -1.01
C ILE A 14 0.36 7.05 -1.10
N ARG A 15 0.06 7.50 -2.32
CA ARG A 15 -0.54 8.80 -2.60
C ARG A 15 -1.93 8.60 -3.18
N PHE A 16 -2.95 9.02 -2.44
CA PHE A 16 -4.33 9.05 -2.89
C PHE A 16 -4.58 10.27 -3.79
N ASP A 17 -5.23 10.04 -4.93
CA ASP A 17 -5.65 11.07 -5.87
C ASP A 17 -6.79 11.93 -5.26
N ASP A 18 -7.70 11.31 -4.50
CA ASP A 18 -8.79 11.95 -3.78
C ASP A 18 -8.91 11.30 -2.37
N PRO A 19 -9.11 12.08 -1.29
CA PRO A 19 -9.15 11.57 0.08
C PRO A 19 -10.41 10.74 0.42
N HIS A 20 -11.43 10.72 -0.44
CA HIS A 20 -12.68 9.98 -0.25
C HIS A 20 -12.77 8.73 -1.14
N THR A 21 -11.68 8.39 -1.83
CA THR A 21 -11.68 7.19 -2.69
C THR A 21 -10.39 6.42 -2.51
N TRP A 22 -10.48 5.10 -2.56
CA TRP A 22 -9.29 4.25 -2.59
C TRP A 22 -8.65 4.22 -3.97
N ARG A 23 -8.27 5.38 -4.48
CA ARG A 23 -7.65 5.54 -5.79
C ARG A 23 -6.39 6.37 -5.68
N GLY A 24 -5.33 5.94 -6.35
CA GLY A 24 -4.07 6.66 -6.32
C GLY A 24 -2.91 5.86 -6.85
N ARG A 25 -1.72 6.21 -6.38
CA ARG A 25 -0.46 5.57 -6.77
C ARG A 25 0.31 5.09 -5.54
N ILE A 26 0.98 3.96 -5.69
CA ILE A 26 1.95 3.45 -4.73
C ILE A 26 3.33 3.45 -5.38
N PHE A 27 4.34 3.85 -4.62
CA PHE A 27 5.72 3.96 -5.06
C PHE A 27 6.68 3.31 -4.05
N ARG A 28 7.64 2.53 -4.54
CA ARG A 28 8.73 1.96 -3.75
C ARG A 28 10.04 2.69 -4.09
N PRO A 29 10.56 3.55 -3.19
CA PRO A 29 11.73 4.39 -3.49
C PRO A 29 13.03 3.63 -3.76
N THR A 30 13.17 2.42 -3.20
CA THR A 30 14.42 1.66 -3.27
C THR A 30 14.79 1.25 -4.70
N ASP A 31 13.80 1.05 -5.58
CA ASP A 31 13.99 0.61 -6.95
C ASP A 31 13.14 1.39 -7.97
N GLY A 32 12.40 2.41 -7.53
CA GLY A 32 11.64 3.28 -8.40
C GLY A 32 10.34 2.68 -8.93
N LEU A 33 9.90 1.52 -8.41
CA LEU A 33 8.65 0.91 -8.85
C LEU A 33 7.45 1.77 -8.47
N GLU A 34 6.57 1.98 -9.44
CA GLU A 34 5.33 2.73 -9.27
C GLU A 34 4.17 1.95 -9.87
N ALA A 35 3.02 1.97 -9.20
CA ALA A 35 1.79 1.36 -9.71
C ALA A 35 0.56 2.18 -9.31
N PHE A 36 -0.46 2.11 -10.15
CA PHE A 36 -1.76 2.72 -9.90
C PHE A 36 -2.72 1.70 -9.25
N PHE A 37 -3.52 2.15 -8.29
CA PHE A 37 -4.61 1.38 -7.69
C PHE A 37 -5.94 2.12 -7.82
N SER A 38 -7.02 1.37 -8.05
CA SER A 38 -8.37 1.90 -8.24
C SER A 38 -9.35 1.60 -7.10
N ASN A 39 -8.96 0.73 -6.17
CA ASN A 39 -9.70 0.43 -4.94
C ASN A 39 -8.76 -0.14 -3.87
N ARG A 40 -9.30 -0.38 -2.66
CA ARG A 40 -8.57 -0.93 -1.51
C ARG A 40 -7.93 -2.29 -1.79
N ALA A 41 -8.67 -3.20 -2.41
CA ALA A 41 -8.18 -4.55 -2.73
C ALA A 41 -7.02 -4.51 -3.74
N CYS A 42 -7.09 -3.62 -4.74
CA CYS A 42 -6.00 -3.40 -5.68
C CYS A 42 -4.73 -2.93 -4.96
N LEU A 43 -4.85 -2.00 -4.01
CA LEU A 43 -3.70 -1.53 -3.25
C LEU A 43 -3.09 -2.64 -2.39
N GLU A 44 -3.92 -3.47 -1.75
CA GLU A 44 -3.45 -4.62 -0.97
C GLU A 44 -2.64 -5.60 -1.83
N HIS A 45 -3.15 -5.97 -3.01
CA HIS A 45 -2.43 -6.85 -3.94
C HIS A 45 -1.13 -6.24 -4.49
N LEU A 46 -1.08 -4.91 -4.66
CA LEU A 46 0.17 -4.24 -5.04
C LEU A 46 1.20 -4.32 -3.92
N ILE A 47 0.79 -4.14 -2.67
CA ILE A 47 1.68 -4.30 -1.50
C ILE A 47 2.13 -5.77 -1.39
N GLU A 48 1.24 -6.75 -1.57
CA GLU A 48 1.60 -8.17 -1.65
C GLU A 48 2.67 -8.42 -2.72
N GLY A 49 2.51 -7.81 -3.90
CA GLY A 49 3.47 -7.91 -5.00
C GLY A 49 4.83 -7.29 -4.67
N PHE A 50 4.85 -6.12 -4.03
CA PHE A 50 6.08 -5.42 -3.65
C PHE A 50 6.82 -6.14 -2.50
N VAL A 51 6.09 -6.53 -1.46
CA VAL A 51 6.64 -7.24 -0.29
C VAL A 51 7.08 -8.66 -0.67
N GLY A 52 6.36 -9.29 -1.60
CA GLY A 52 6.62 -10.63 -2.09
C GLY A 52 5.69 -11.67 -1.44
N ARG A 53 5.08 -12.50 -2.30
CA ARG A 53 4.07 -13.51 -1.89
C ARG A 53 4.52 -14.48 -0.80
N ARG A 54 5.81 -14.81 -0.74
CA ARG A 54 6.33 -15.79 0.22
C ARG A 54 6.23 -15.32 1.67
N VAL A 55 6.41 -14.02 1.91
CA VAL A 55 6.40 -13.44 3.25
C VAL A 55 5.06 -12.75 3.57
N TRP A 56 4.20 -12.56 2.57
CA TRP A 56 2.89 -11.92 2.72
C TRP A 56 2.03 -12.43 3.90
N PRO A 57 1.92 -13.75 4.18
CA PRO A 57 1.10 -14.23 5.30
C PRO A 57 1.54 -13.70 6.68
N GLN A 58 2.80 -13.27 6.82
CA GLN A 58 3.33 -12.70 8.06
C GLN A 58 2.89 -11.25 8.27
N TYR A 59 2.53 -10.54 7.20
CA TYR A 59 2.26 -9.10 7.22
C TYR A 59 0.84 -8.73 6.82
N SER A 60 0.07 -9.61 6.20
CA SER A 60 -1.27 -9.31 5.66
C SER A 60 -2.24 -8.76 6.72
N GLN A 61 -2.21 -9.32 7.95
CA GLN A 61 -3.01 -8.81 9.07
C GLN A 61 -2.58 -7.42 9.51
N GLN A 62 -1.27 -7.15 9.55
CA GLN A 62 -0.74 -5.83 9.88
C GLN A 62 -1.16 -4.79 8.85
N ILE A 63 -1.11 -5.13 7.55
CA ILE A 63 -1.54 -4.23 6.47
C ILE A 63 -3.04 -3.92 6.56
N SER A 64 -3.86 -4.96 6.76
CA SER A 64 -5.30 -4.77 6.97
C SER A 64 -5.57 -3.83 8.14
N ALA A 65 -4.87 -3.98 9.26
CA ALA A 65 -5.03 -3.11 10.42
C ALA A 65 -4.57 -1.66 10.17
N ILE A 66 -3.50 -1.46 9.40
CA ILE A 66 -3.02 -0.12 9.01
C ILE A 66 -4.03 0.57 8.09
N PHE A 67 -4.67 -0.17 7.18
CA PHE A 67 -5.69 0.40 6.29
C PHE A 67 -6.90 0.96 7.05
N GLU A 68 -7.28 0.38 8.18
CA GLU A 68 -8.34 0.94 9.04
C GLU A 68 -7.95 2.29 9.68
N GLN A 69 -6.66 2.62 9.72
CA GLN A 69 -6.16 3.89 10.24
C GLN A 69 -6.09 4.97 9.14
N PHE A 70 -6.25 4.60 7.87
CA PHE A 70 -6.26 5.56 6.78
C PHE A 70 -7.59 6.31 6.81
N GLN A 71 -7.52 7.65 6.72
CA GLN A 71 -8.68 8.53 6.69
C GLN A 71 -9.23 8.63 5.26
N VAL A 72 -9.63 7.47 4.71
CA VAL A 72 -10.23 7.37 3.37
C VAL A 72 -11.70 6.99 3.54
N ASN A 73 -12.59 7.97 3.37
CA ASN A 73 -14.04 7.83 3.60
C ASN A 73 -14.81 7.64 2.31
#